data_AF-A0A1F8V5X1-F1
#
_entry.id   AF-A0A1F8V5X1-F1
#
_cell.length_a   1.000
_cell.length_b   1.000
_cell.length_c   1.000
_cell.angle_alpha   90.00
_cell.angle_beta   90.00
_cell.angle_gamma   90.00
#
_symmetry.space_group_name_H-M   'P 1'
#
loop_
_entity.id
_entity.type
_entity.pdbx_description
1 polymer ?
#
loop_
_entity_poly.entity_id
_entity_poly.type
_entity_poly.pdbx_seq_one_letter_code
_entity_poly.pdbx_strand_id
1 'polypeptide(L)'
;MLQNTVFLQGNNVVDSVRVEGHTQGANVSIIVGPILTAQPGIEVQAAATGYVIISNSSITSSNTNSARAAVAVDNFSNANVDVRNSTMTATNTEATFEARGIDNEGATMTVNDNSTISATSTGGRAYGAMNIPAAAGLLTINDSTITATTTNGELATGVESNTGTLTVNNSTIRVTGTNDTATDTAVTAGSTGAGAVIVNNSTVSLTTTGATAVRGLDNEGDGITFTNSALTVSAGATDATGIYNNGTSITLTDSTVTVTGGGGSQASFESGAGIITSTGTTCRVNGATVSCT
;
A
#
# COMPACT_ATOMS: atom_id res chain seq x y z
N MET A 1 5.94 -24.30 -20.41
CA MET A 1 5.32 -24.22 -19.08
C MET A 1 4.14 -23.26 -19.17
N LEU A 2 2.97 -23.65 -18.66
CA LEU A 2 1.73 -22.88 -18.78
C LEU A 2 1.82 -21.60 -17.91
N GLN A 3 1.36 -20.48 -18.46
CA GLN A 3 1.04 -19.28 -17.69
C GLN A 3 -0.20 -19.61 -16.83
N ASN A 4 -0.03 -19.77 -15.52
CA ASN A 4 -1.13 -20.12 -14.63
C ASN A 4 -1.75 -18.85 -14.03
N THR A 5 -2.35 -18.01 -14.88
CA THR A 5 -3.19 -16.90 -14.43
C THR A 5 -4.65 -17.36 -14.36
N VAL A 6 -5.34 -17.04 -13.28
CA VAL A 6 -6.78 -17.29 -13.14
C VAL A 6 -7.55 -16.04 -13.58
N PHE A 7 -8.40 -16.18 -14.59
CA PHE A 7 -9.29 -15.11 -15.04
C PHE A 7 -10.68 -15.29 -14.43
N LEU A 8 -11.17 -14.27 -13.74
CA LEU A 8 -12.47 -14.27 -13.09
C LEU A 8 -13.43 -13.28 -13.78
N GLN A 9 -14.64 -13.76 -14.08
CA GLN A 9 -15.75 -12.94 -14.62
C GLN A 9 -17.01 -13.19 -13.80
N GLY A 10 -17.77 -12.13 -13.51
CA GLY A 10 -18.97 -12.20 -12.67
C GLY A 10 -18.66 -12.48 -11.19
N ASN A 11 -19.61 -13.08 -10.47
CA ASN A 11 -19.46 -13.41 -9.05
C ASN A 11 -18.65 -14.70 -8.87
N ASN A 12 -17.53 -14.62 -8.13
CA ASN A 12 -16.63 -15.75 -7.94
C ASN A 12 -16.25 -15.94 -6.48
N VAL A 13 -16.07 -17.20 -6.08
CA VAL A 13 -15.45 -17.59 -4.81
C VAL A 13 -14.24 -18.45 -5.14
N VAL A 14 -13.05 -17.96 -4.80
CA VAL A 14 -11.79 -18.67 -4.89
C VAL A 14 -11.42 -19.10 -3.48
N ASP A 15 -11.52 -20.40 -3.19
CA ASP A 15 -11.26 -20.93 -1.85
C ASP A 15 -10.22 -22.04 -1.87
N SER A 16 -9.24 -21.97 -0.96
CA SER A 16 -8.19 -22.99 -0.82
C SER A 16 -7.35 -23.26 -2.08
N VAL A 17 -7.13 -22.22 -2.89
CA VAL A 17 -6.37 -22.33 -4.14
C VAL A 17 -4.93 -21.85 -3.96
N ARG A 18 -3.99 -22.57 -4.57
CA ARG A 18 -2.61 -22.11 -4.78
C ARG A 18 -2.44 -21.72 -6.25
N VAL A 19 -2.11 -20.46 -6.51
CA VAL A 19 -1.80 -19.97 -7.86
C VAL A 19 -0.37 -19.46 -7.88
N GLU A 20 0.38 -19.87 -8.91
CA GLU A 20 1.75 -19.40 -9.14
C GLU A 20 1.91 -18.87 -10.56
N GLY A 21 1.99 -17.55 -10.68
CA GLY A 21 2.42 -16.87 -11.90
C GLY A 21 3.95 -16.83 -11.99
N HIS A 22 4.50 -17.39 -13.07
CA HIS A 22 5.94 -17.38 -13.37
C HIS A 22 6.18 -16.91 -14.80
N THR A 23 7.26 -16.16 -15.02
CA THR A 23 7.77 -15.86 -16.37
C THR A 23 9.16 -16.40 -16.56
N GLN A 24 9.32 -17.26 -17.57
CA GLN A 24 10.62 -17.64 -18.12
C GLN A 24 10.60 -17.38 -19.63
N GLY A 25 11.38 -16.40 -20.10
CA GLY A 25 11.64 -16.17 -21.52
C GLY A 25 11.07 -14.88 -22.11
N ALA A 26 11.80 -14.32 -23.07
CA ALA A 26 11.34 -13.23 -23.93
C ALA A 26 10.36 -13.80 -24.96
N ASN A 27 9.12 -13.28 -24.99
CA ASN A 27 8.28 -13.03 -26.17
C ASN A 27 6.82 -12.91 -25.75
N VAL A 28 6.32 -11.67 -25.73
CA VAL A 28 5.18 -11.15 -26.51
C VAL A 28 4.93 -9.75 -25.94
N SER A 29 5.50 -8.76 -26.63
CA SER A 29 5.14 -7.36 -26.54
C SER A 29 4.10 -7.09 -27.61
N ILE A 30 2.84 -6.91 -27.21
CA ILE A 30 1.87 -6.15 -27.97
C ILE A 30 0.99 -5.43 -26.95
N ILE A 31 1.18 -4.12 -26.79
CA ILE A 31 0.16 -3.07 -26.93
C ILE A 31 0.89 -1.71 -26.93
N VAL A 32 0.53 -0.88 -27.90
CA VAL A 32 1.02 0.48 -28.09
C VAL A 32 0.17 1.42 -27.23
N GLY A 33 0.75 1.98 -26.17
CA GLY A 33 0.14 2.91 -25.21
C GLY A 33 0.78 2.77 -23.81
N PRO A 34 0.73 3.77 -22.91
CA PRO A 34 1.51 3.78 -21.65
C PRO A 34 0.98 2.83 -20.56
N ILE A 35 0.32 1.73 -20.93
CA ILE A 35 -0.23 0.76 -19.99
C ILE A 35 0.82 -0.33 -19.75
N LEU A 36 1.30 -0.39 -18.51
CA LEU A 36 2.18 -1.44 -18.00
C LEU A 36 1.47 -2.80 -18.16
N THR A 37 2.07 -3.76 -18.88
CA THR A 37 1.49 -5.12 -18.90
C THR A 37 1.86 -5.85 -17.60
N ALA A 38 0.92 -5.97 -16.66
CA ALA A 38 1.09 -6.74 -15.42
C ALA A 38 1.15 -8.26 -15.68
N GLN A 39 1.64 -9.01 -14.69
CA GLN A 39 1.54 -10.47 -14.63
C GLN A 39 0.80 -10.89 -13.35
N PRO A 40 -0.53 -10.91 -13.43
CA PRO A 40 -1.35 -11.31 -12.31
C PRO A 40 -1.23 -12.82 -11.99
N GLY A 41 -1.22 -13.15 -10.70
CA GLY A 41 -1.65 -14.48 -10.25
C GLY A 41 -3.15 -14.66 -10.52
N ILE A 42 -3.97 -13.71 -10.05
CA ILE A 42 -5.40 -13.61 -10.39
C ILE A 42 -5.67 -12.29 -11.09
N GLU A 43 -6.36 -12.35 -12.22
CA GLU A 43 -6.87 -11.18 -12.94
C GLU A 43 -8.40 -11.15 -12.89
N VAL A 44 -8.95 -10.08 -12.32
CA VAL A 44 -10.39 -9.81 -12.35
C VAL A 44 -10.65 -8.87 -13.54
N GLN A 45 -11.27 -9.42 -14.58
CA GLN A 45 -11.39 -8.72 -15.85
C GLN A 45 -12.40 -7.58 -15.80
N ALA A 46 -12.18 -6.53 -16.59
CA ALA A 46 -12.96 -5.28 -16.59
C ALA A 46 -14.50 -5.45 -16.67
N ALA A 47 -14.98 -6.52 -17.31
CA ALA A 47 -16.41 -6.81 -17.41
C ALA A 47 -17.03 -7.46 -16.14
N ALA A 48 -16.21 -7.84 -15.17
CA ALA A 48 -16.69 -8.40 -13.92
C ALA A 48 -17.44 -7.34 -13.10
N THR A 49 -18.54 -7.78 -12.49
CA THR A 49 -19.40 -6.97 -11.62
C THR A 49 -19.80 -7.81 -10.42
N GLY A 50 -20.23 -7.16 -9.34
CA GLY A 50 -20.63 -7.85 -8.11
C GLY A 50 -19.44 -8.09 -7.18
N TYR A 51 -19.21 -9.35 -6.78
CA TYR A 51 -18.22 -9.70 -5.76
C TYR A 51 -17.27 -10.81 -6.21
N VAL A 52 -15.98 -10.62 -5.93
CA VAL A 52 -14.95 -11.66 -5.97
C VAL A 52 -14.44 -11.87 -4.57
N ILE A 53 -14.59 -13.09 -4.05
CA ILE A 53 -14.09 -13.46 -2.73
C ILE A 53 -12.89 -14.39 -2.92
N ILE A 54 -11.76 -14.05 -2.30
CA ILE A 54 -10.55 -14.86 -2.26
C ILE A 54 -10.33 -15.26 -0.81
N SER A 55 -10.57 -16.53 -0.48
CA SER A 55 -10.48 -17.06 0.88
C SER A 55 -9.49 -18.21 0.99
N ASN A 56 -8.80 -18.31 2.12
CA ASN A 56 -7.92 -19.44 2.47
C ASN A 56 -6.89 -19.78 1.36
N SER A 57 -6.48 -18.80 0.56
CA SER A 57 -5.73 -19.03 -0.67
C SER A 57 -4.30 -18.49 -0.57
N SER A 58 -3.42 -19.01 -1.43
CA SER A 58 -2.04 -18.55 -1.55
C SER A 58 -1.75 -18.20 -3.02
N ILE A 59 -1.58 -16.92 -3.29
CA ILE A 59 -1.40 -16.39 -4.64
C ILE A 59 -0.02 -15.76 -4.74
N THR A 60 0.80 -16.26 -5.66
CA THR A 60 2.16 -15.75 -5.87
C THR A 60 2.33 -15.32 -7.32
N SER A 61 2.91 -14.15 -7.51
CA SER A 61 3.39 -13.64 -8.79
C SER A 61 4.85 -13.27 -8.69
N SER A 62 5.66 -13.77 -9.62
CA SER A 62 7.08 -13.44 -9.69
C SER A 62 7.48 -13.00 -11.09
N ASN A 63 8.27 -11.95 -11.18
CA ASN A 63 8.85 -11.46 -12.41
C ASN A 63 10.38 -11.30 -12.29
N THR A 64 11.07 -11.86 -13.29
CA THR A 64 12.52 -11.75 -13.49
C THR A 64 12.84 -11.31 -14.93
N ASN A 65 11.92 -10.61 -15.59
CA ASN A 65 12.04 -10.17 -16.98
C ASN A 65 11.61 -8.71 -17.16
N SER A 66 12.41 -7.94 -17.90
CA SER A 66 12.44 -6.47 -17.97
C SER A 66 11.30 -5.81 -18.74
N ALA A 67 10.06 -6.32 -18.66
CA ALA A 67 8.92 -5.76 -19.40
C ALA A 67 7.59 -5.71 -18.64
N ARG A 68 7.50 -6.18 -17.38
CA ARG A 68 6.21 -6.42 -16.71
C ARG A 68 6.24 -6.15 -15.21
N ALA A 69 5.08 -5.81 -14.64
CA ALA A 69 4.91 -5.79 -13.18
C ALA A 69 4.57 -7.18 -12.64
N ALA A 70 5.07 -7.53 -11.46
CA ALA A 70 4.60 -8.70 -10.72
C ALA A 70 3.39 -8.28 -9.88
N VAL A 71 2.22 -8.87 -10.12
CA VAL A 71 0.99 -8.53 -9.39
C VAL A 71 0.35 -9.81 -8.85
N ALA A 72 0.06 -9.93 -7.55
CA ALA A 72 -0.57 -11.17 -7.07
C ALA A 72 -2.07 -11.17 -7.41
N VAL A 73 -2.78 -10.08 -7.14
CA VAL A 73 -4.17 -9.87 -7.56
C VAL A 73 -4.29 -8.53 -8.27
N ASP A 74 -4.88 -8.56 -9.46
CA ASP A 74 -5.07 -7.39 -10.30
C ASP A 74 -6.56 -7.25 -10.64
N ASN A 75 -7.18 -6.17 -10.21
CA ASN A 75 -8.61 -5.90 -10.43
C ASN A 75 -8.82 -4.66 -11.31
N PHE A 76 -9.07 -4.91 -12.59
CA PHE A 76 -9.44 -3.88 -13.59
C PHE A 76 -10.94 -3.63 -13.68
N SER A 77 -11.74 -4.19 -12.76
CA SER A 77 -13.19 -4.28 -12.89
C SER A 77 -13.92 -3.49 -11.83
N ASN A 78 -15.20 -3.19 -12.04
CA ASN A 78 -16.05 -2.60 -11.00
C ASN A 78 -16.52 -3.62 -9.94
N ALA A 79 -15.97 -4.83 -9.92
CA ALA A 79 -16.26 -5.81 -8.87
C ALA A 79 -15.64 -5.38 -7.54
N ASN A 80 -16.35 -5.69 -6.46
CA ASN A 80 -15.82 -5.61 -5.11
C ASN A 80 -14.96 -6.85 -4.84
N VAL A 81 -13.72 -6.65 -4.43
CA VAL A 81 -12.79 -7.74 -4.11
C VAL A 81 -12.64 -7.84 -2.60
N ASP A 82 -12.88 -9.04 -2.06
CA ASP A 82 -12.73 -9.32 -0.64
C ASP A 82 -11.75 -10.47 -0.43
N VAL A 83 -10.65 -10.17 0.26
CA VAL A 83 -9.56 -11.11 0.55
C VAL A 83 -9.65 -11.51 2.01
N ARG A 84 -9.72 -12.81 2.30
CA ARG A 84 -9.91 -13.34 3.65
C ARG A 84 -8.94 -14.48 3.94
N ASN A 85 -8.25 -14.44 5.08
CA ASN A 85 -7.33 -15.49 5.52
C ASN A 85 -6.42 -16.02 4.39
N SER A 86 -5.88 -15.12 3.59
CA SER A 86 -5.15 -15.45 2.37
C SER A 86 -3.79 -14.80 2.34
N THR A 87 -2.86 -15.39 1.58
CA THR A 87 -1.53 -14.86 1.35
C THR A 87 -1.37 -14.44 -0.11
N MET A 88 -0.92 -13.21 -0.33
CA MET A 88 -0.65 -12.66 -1.65
C MET A 88 0.79 -12.16 -1.70
N THR A 89 1.56 -12.67 -2.66
CA THR A 89 2.99 -12.35 -2.77
C THR A 89 3.34 -11.94 -4.18
N ALA A 90 3.88 -10.74 -4.34
CA ALA A 90 4.45 -10.24 -5.58
C ALA A 90 5.96 -10.04 -5.42
N THR A 91 6.76 -10.55 -6.36
CA THR A 91 8.21 -10.36 -6.34
C THR A 91 8.71 -9.95 -7.72
N ASN A 92 9.42 -8.83 -7.79
CA ASN A 92 10.06 -8.35 -9.01
C ASN A 92 11.57 -8.17 -8.76
N THR A 93 12.42 -8.68 -9.66
CA THR A 93 13.88 -8.51 -9.56
C THR A 93 14.45 -7.53 -10.58
N GLU A 94 13.58 -6.88 -11.36
CA GLU A 94 13.96 -6.06 -12.52
C GLU A 94 13.91 -4.56 -12.23
N ALA A 95 14.91 -3.85 -12.72
CA ALA A 95 15.23 -2.49 -12.28
C ALA A 95 14.27 -1.37 -12.73
N THR A 96 13.22 -1.67 -13.49
CA THR A 96 12.34 -0.64 -14.05
C THR A 96 10.87 -0.94 -13.85
N PHE A 97 10.52 -2.00 -13.12
CA PHE A 97 9.14 -2.46 -12.98
C PHE A 97 8.74 -2.69 -11.53
N GLU A 98 7.45 -2.85 -11.32
CA GLU A 98 6.84 -2.80 -10.01
C GLU A 98 6.48 -4.21 -9.51
N ALA A 99 6.51 -4.39 -8.20
CA ALA A 99 5.83 -5.48 -7.51
C ALA A 99 4.60 -4.89 -6.80
N ARG A 100 3.41 -5.42 -7.07
CA ARG A 100 2.16 -5.02 -6.43
C ARG A 100 1.52 -6.23 -5.76
N GLY A 101 1.39 -6.23 -4.43
CA GLY A 101 0.72 -7.33 -3.74
C GLY A 101 -0.73 -7.42 -4.20
N ILE A 102 -1.44 -6.30 -4.12
CA ILE A 102 -2.73 -6.13 -4.79
C ILE A 102 -2.74 -4.82 -5.57
N ASP A 103 -3.34 -4.87 -6.76
CA ASP A 103 -3.69 -3.72 -7.57
C ASP A 103 -5.21 -3.68 -7.79
N ASN A 104 -5.82 -2.55 -7.43
CA ASN A 104 -7.25 -2.33 -7.55
C ASN A 104 -7.54 -1.05 -8.30
N GLU A 105 -7.95 -1.18 -9.55
CA GLU A 105 -8.53 -0.08 -10.34
C GLU A 105 -10.08 -0.08 -10.25
N GLY A 106 -10.63 -0.99 -9.44
CA GLY A 106 -12.05 -1.27 -9.28
C GLY A 106 -12.78 -0.56 -8.14
N ALA A 107 -14.06 -0.87 -7.93
CA ALA A 107 -14.93 -0.09 -7.04
C ALA A 107 -14.56 -0.16 -5.54
N THR A 108 -14.37 -1.34 -4.95
CA THR A 108 -14.02 -1.47 -3.53
C THR A 108 -13.15 -2.69 -3.31
N MET A 109 -12.18 -2.56 -2.42
CA MET A 109 -11.33 -3.65 -1.98
C MET A 109 -11.34 -3.76 -0.46
N THR A 110 -11.46 -4.98 0.04
CA THR A 110 -11.33 -5.29 1.46
C THR A 110 -10.35 -6.43 1.67
N VAL A 111 -9.45 -6.28 2.64
CA VAL A 111 -8.50 -7.30 3.09
C VAL A 111 -8.77 -7.59 4.56
N ASN A 112 -9.09 -8.83 4.90
CA ASN A 112 -9.64 -9.25 6.19
C ASN A 112 -8.99 -10.53 6.72
N ASP A 113 -9.34 -10.87 7.96
CA ASP A 113 -9.19 -12.21 8.55
C ASP A 113 -7.75 -12.73 8.53
N ASN A 114 -6.80 -11.95 9.03
CA ASN A 114 -5.38 -12.33 9.13
C ASN A 114 -4.73 -12.61 7.77
N SER A 115 -5.16 -11.89 6.74
CA SER A 115 -4.52 -11.94 5.43
C SER A 115 -3.15 -11.28 5.45
N THR A 116 -2.25 -11.77 4.59
CA THR A 116 -0.90 -11.24 4.42
C THR A 116 -0.67 -10.86 2.97
N ILE A 117 -0.36 -9.59 2.73
CA ILE A 117 -0.04 -9.06 1.41
C ILE A 117 1.40 -8.58 1.41
N SER A 118 2.22 -9.07 0.48
CA SER A 118 3.64 -8.76 0.41
C SER A 118 4.08 -8.42 -1.00
N ALA A 119 4.79 -7.30 -1.15
CA ALA A 119 5.44 -6.92 -2.40
C ALA A 119 6.93 -6.67 -2.18
N THR A 120 7.77 -7.27 -3.01
CA THR A 120 9.21 -7.10 -2.97
C THR A 120 9.74 -6.74 -4.35
N SER A 121 10.50 -5.66 -4.47
CA SER A 121 11.13 -5.24 -5.73
C SER A 121 12.63 -4.99 -5.59
N THR A 122 13.43 -5.46 -6.54
CA THR A 122 14.83 -5.07 -6.68
C THR A 122 14.96 -4.14 -7.87
N GLY A 123 15.43 -2.92 -7.66
CA GLY A 123 15.67 -1.94 -8.71
C GLY A 123 14.44 -1.11 -9.14
N GLY A 124 13.22 -1.60 -8.97
CA GLY A 124 11.99 -0.86 -9.31
C GLY A 124 11.16 -0.43 -8.09
N ARG A 125 9.82 -0.47 -8.21
CA ARG A 125 8.90 -0.04 -7.13
C ARG A 125 8.23 -1.22 -6.43
N ALA A 126 7.86 -1.05 -5.17
CA ALA A 126 7.06 -2.04 -4.44
C ALA A 126 5.83 -1.39 -3.79
N TYR A 127 4.65 -1.95 -4.07
CA TYR A 127 3.37 -1.55 -3.49
C TYR A 127 2.75 -2.74 -2.78
N GLY A 128 2.57 -2.66 -1.46
CA GLY A 128 1.89 -3.71 -0.71
C GLY A 128 0.45 -3.86 -1.20
N ALA A 129 -0.34 -2.79 -1.07
CA ALA A 129 -1.67 -2.69 -1.68
C ALA A 129 -1.83 -1.34 -2.38
N MET A 130 -2.29 -1.37 -3.62
CA MET A 130 -2.50 -0.20 -4.46
C MET A 130 -3.97 -0.12 -4.86
N ASN A 131 -4.60 1.03 -4.61
CA ASN A 131 -5.98 1.30 -4.93
C ASN A 131 -6.05 2.57 -5.79
N ILE A 132 -6.28 2.40 -7.09
CA ILE A 132 -6.40 3.47 -8.08
C ILE A 132 -7.75 3.40 -8.81
N PRO A 133 -8.88 3.45 -8.08
CA PRO A 133 -10.19 3.43 -8.71
C PRO A 133 -10.40 4.67 -9.59
N ALA A 134 -11.14 4.49 -10.69
CA ALA A 134 -11.55 5.60 -11.55
C ALA A 134 -12.61 6.52 -10.91
N ALA A 135 -13.26 6.07 -9.83
CA ALA A 135 -14.23 6.80 -9.02
C ALA A 135 -13.82 6.72 -7.54
N ALA A 136 -14.59 7.28 -6.61
CA ALA A 136 -14.33 7.20 -5.17
C ALA A 136 -14.41 5.75 -4.66
N GLY A 137 -13.36 4.98 -4.87
CA GLY A 137 -13.25 3.61 -4.41
C GLY A 137 -12.69 3.56 -3.00
N LEU A 138 -13.09 2.53 -2.27
CA LEU A 138 -12.71 2.34 -0.88
C LEU A 138 -11.69 1.21 -0.79
N LEU A 139 -10.61 1.44 -0.06
CA LEU A 139 -9.71 0.39 0.40
C LEU A 139 -9.84 0.26 1.92
N THR A 140 -10.22 -0.93 2.37
CA THR A 140 -10.30 -1.27 3.79
C THR A 140 -9.43 -2.46 4.11
N ILE A 141 -8.57 -2.34 5.13
CA ILE A 141 -7.69 -3.41 5.61
C ILE A 141 -8.00 -3.65 7.08
N ASN A 142 -8.46 -4.85 7.42
CA ASN A 142 -8.82 -5.25 8.77
C ASN A 142 -8.02 -6.49 9.19
N ASP A 143 -7.53 -6.46 10.43
CA ASP A 143 -6.92 -7.63 11.09
C ASP A 143 -5.86 -8.31 10.21
N SER A 144 -5.06 -7.55 9.45
CA SER A 144 -4.19 -8.07 8.39
C SER A 144 -2.81 -7.45 8.39
N THR A 145 -1.87 -8.04 7.63
CA THR A 145 -0.51 -7.54 7.49
C THR A 145 -0.20 -7.17 6.04
N ILE A 146 0.28 -5.95 5.81
CA ILE A 146 0.77 -5.49 4.51
C ILE A 146 2.26 -5.17 4.62
N THR A 147 3.06 -5.72 3.71
CA THR A 147 4.49 -5.45 3.63
C THR A 147 4.90 -4.99 2.25
N ALA A 148 5.70 -3.93 2.17
CA ALA A 148 6.38 -3.51 0.94
C ALA A 148 7.89 -3.43 1.20
N THR A 149 8.68 -3.98 0.28
CA THR A 149 10.15 -3.98 0.40
C THR A 149 10.80 -3.66 -0.93
N THR A 150 11.73 -2.71 -0.93
CA THR A 150 12.58 -2.42 -2.08
C THR A 150 14.06 -2.57 -1.73
N THR A 151 14.87 -2.80 -2.76
CA THR A 151 16.33 -2.75 -2.64
C THR A 151 16.92 -2.19 -3.93
N ASN A 152 17.73 -1.15 -3.80
CA ASN A 152 18.23 -0.30 -4.88
C ASN A 152 17.10 0.19 -5.80
N GLY A 153 15.93 0.45 -5.23
CA GLY A 153 14.69 0.67 -5.95
C GLY A 153 14.47 2.10 -6.40
N GLU A 154 13.26 2.35 -6.89
CA GLU A 154 12.74 3.70 -7.04
C GLU A 154 11.94 4.11 -5.81
N LEU A 155 11.03 3.25 -5.33
CA LEU A 155 10.03 3.60 -4.31
C LEU A 155 9.47 2.37 -3.58
N ALA A 156 9.37 2.43 -2.25
CA ALA A 156 8.55 1.53 -1.45
C ALA A 156 7.29 2.23 -0.89
N THR A 157 6.11 1.67 -1.18
CA THR A 157 4.84 2.11 -0.58
C THR A 157 4.06 0.94 0.02
N GLY A 158 3.66 1.07 1.29
CA GLY A 158 2.92 0.02 1.99
C GLY A 158 1.50 -0.09 1.44
N VAL A 159 0.74 0.99 1.59
CA VAL A 159 -0.62 1.11 1.08
C VAL A 159 -0.81 2.45 0.39
N GLU A 160 -1.38 2.43 -0.82
CA GLU A 160 -1.74 3.63 -1.59
C GLU A 160 -3.22 3.61 -1.98
N SER A 161 -3.89 4.75 -1.81
CA SER A 161 -5.23 4.99 -2.35
C SER A 161 -5.30 6.36 -3.04
N ASN A 162 -5.36 6.40 -4.38
CA ASN A 162 -5.29 7.67 -5.12
C ASN A 162 -6.50 8.61 -4.86
N THR A 163 -7.63 8.03 -4.48
CA THR A 163 -8.91 8.68 -4.21
C THR A 163 -9.65 7.91 -3.11
N GLY A 164 -10.69 8.52 -2.55
CA GLY A 164 -11.55 7.87 -1.58
C GLY A 164 -10.90 7.66 -0.22
N THR A 165 -11.63 7.01 0.68
CA THR A 165 -11.16 6.76 2.04
C THR A 165 -10.34 5.48 2.10
N LEU A 166 -9.13 5.58 2.66
CA LEU A 166 -8.32 4.44 3.07
C LEU A 166 -8.53 4.18 4.56
N THR A 167 -9.04 3.00 4.90
CA THR A 167 -9.25 2.58 6.29
C THR A 167 -8.36 1.39 6.64
N VAL A 168 -7.61 1.50 7.73
CA VAL A 168 -6.75 0.44 8.28
C VAL A 168 -7.12 0.19 9.73
N ASN A 169 -7.63 -1.00 10.05
CA ASN A 169 -8.06 -1.39 11.40
C ASN A 169 -7.30 -2.62 11.87
N ASN A 170 -6.85 -2.62 13.13
CA ASN A 170 -6.27 -3.78 13.81
C ASN A 170 -5.13 -4.45 12.99
N SER A 171 -4.40 -3.67 12.21
CA SER A 171 -3.52 -4.21 11.16
C SER A 171 -2.08 -3.77 11.36
N THR A 172 -1.17 -4.45 10.66
CA THR A 172 0.25 -4.10 10.61
C THR A 172 0.64 -3.70 9.19
N ILE A 173 1.15 -2.48 9.03
CA ILE A 173 1.76 -2.02 7.78
C ILE A 173 3.26 -1.87 7.99
N ARG A 174 4.07 -2.51 7.14
CA ARG A 174 5.52 -2.47 7.26
C ARG A 174 6.19 -2.21 5.91
N VAL A 175 6.91 -1.10 5.84
CA VAL A 175 7.64 -0.68 4.64
C VAL A 175 9.13 -0.71 4.93
N THR A 176 9.90 -1.24 3.98
CA THR A 176 11.37 -1.24 4.04
C THR A 176 11.94 -0.81 2.70
N GLY A 177 12.56 0.37 2.66
CA GLY A 177 13.25 0.89 1.48
C GLY A 177 14.77 0.83 1.64
N THR A 178 15.52 0.68 0.55
CA THR A 178 17.00 0.71 0.60
C THR A 178 17.56 1.25 -0.70
N ASN A 179 18.25 2.38 -0.63
CA ASN A 179 18.82 3.14 -1.73
C ASN A 179 17.77 3.53 -2.78
N ASP A 180 16.59 3.89 -2.31
CA ASP A 180 15.48 4.30 -3.17
C ASP A 180 15.70 5.72 -3.68
N THR A 181 15.23 6.02 -4.89
CA THR A 181 15.46 7.33 -5.52
C THR A 181 14.28 8.28 -5.38
N ALA A 182 13.13 7.80 -4.90
CA ALA A 182 11.92 8.57 -4.65
C ALA A 182 11.55 8.61 -3.14
N THR A 183 10.33 9.06 -2.84
CA THR A 183 9.82 9.25 -1.48
C THR A 183 9.12 8.01 -0.96
N ASP A 184 9.74 7.27 -0.05
CA ASP A 184 9.11 6.11 0.56
C ASP A 184 7.95 6.51 1.46
N THR A 185 6.83 5.78 1.35
CA THR A 185 5.61 6.10 2.10
C THR A 185 4.96 4.87 2.75
N ALA A 186 4.57 4.95 4.03
CA ALA A 186 3.96 3.78 4.67
C ALA A 186 2.50 3.61 4.23
N VAL A 187 1.74 4.70 4.33
CA VAL A 187 0.33 4.78 3.96
C VAL A 187 0.10 6.12 3.28
N THR A 188 -0.47 6.12 2.08
CA THR A 188 -0.81 7.34 1.35
C THR A 188 -2.24 7.34 0.82
N ALA A 189 -2.90 8.50 0.85
CA ALA A 189 -4.16 8.70 0.16
C ALA A 189 -4.35 10.09 -0.47
N GLY A 190 -5.30 10.18 -1.40
CA GLY A 190 -5.82 11.47 -1.90
C GLY A 190 -4.93 12.18 -2.92
N SER A 191 -3.97 11.48 -3.55
CA SER A 191 -3.04 12.07 -4.52
C SER A 191 -3.72 12.66 -5.77
N THR A 192 -4.99 12.31 -6.04
CA THR A 192 -5.73 12.78 -7.23
C THR A 192 -7.16 13.28 -6.93
N GLY A 193 -7.54 13.42 -5.65
CA GLY A 193 -8.87 13.88 -5.26
C GLY A 193 -9.13 13.83 -3.75
N ALA A 194 -10.39 14.05 -3.35
CA ALA A 194 -10.80 13.90 -1.96
C ALA A 194 -10.50 12.48 -1.48
N GLY A 195 -9.78 12.39 -0.37
CA GLY A 195 -9.37 11.13 0.24
C GLY A 195 -8.99 11.33 1.69
N ALA A 196 -9.23 10.33 2.52
CA ALA A 196 -8.91 10.40 3.93
C ALA A 196 -8.16 9.14 4.34
N VAL A 197 -7.20 9.30 5.26
CA VAL A 197 -6.49 8.19 5.88
C VAL A 197 -7.05 7.98 7.28
N ILE A 198 -7.62 6.81 7.53
CA ILE A 198 -8.15 6.42 8.84
C ILE A 198 -7.39 5.18 9.31
N VAL A 199 -6.68 5.30 10.42
CA VAL A 199 -5.92 4.19 11.00
C VAL A 199 -6.32 4.00 12.47
N ASN A 200 -6.80 2.81 12.80
CA ASN A 200 -7.29 2.46 14.14
C ASN A 200 -6.63 1.19 14.65
N ASN A 201 -6.22 1.18 15.92
CA ASN A 201 -5.67 -0.01 16.61
C ASN A 201 -4.53 -0.69 15.83
N SER A 202 -3.76 0.05 15.06
CA SER A 202 -2.84 -0.50 14.07
C SER A 202 -1.39 -0.09 14.34
N THR A 203 -0.47 -0.88 13.81
CA THR A 203 0.96 -0.56 13.83
C THR A 203 1.42 -0.27 12.40
N VAL A 204 1.97 0.92 12.20
CA VAL A 204 2.53 1.35 10.92
C VAL A 204 4.02 1.61 11.12
N SER A 205 4.84 0.98 10.30
CA SER A 205 6.29 1.14 10.36
C SER A 205 6.88 1.36 8.98
N LEU A 206 7.81 2.31 8.89
CA LEU A 206 8.62 2.53 7.72
C LEU A 206 10.08 2.68 8.13
N THR A 207 10.93 1.89 7.51
CA THR A 207 12.38 1.96 7.68
C THR A 207 13.02 2.10 6.32
N THR A 208 13.83 3.13 6.11
CA THR A 208 14.54 3.30 4.85
C THR A 208 15.92 3.88 5.06
N THR A 209 16.79 3.60 4.11
CA THR A 209 18.13 4.18 4.02
C THR A 209 18.33 4.65 2.59
N GLY A 210 18.54 5.94 2.36
CA GLY A 210 18.93 6.46 1.05
C GLY A 210 17.80 6.97 0.15
N ALA A 211 16.53 6.88 0.59
CA ALA A 211 15.41 7.58 -0.06
C ALA A 211 15.67 9.09 -0.15
N THR A 212 15.00 9.78 -1.09
CA THR A 212 15.11 11.24 -1.21
C THR A 212 14.30 11.99 -0.15
N ALA A 213 13.17 11.41 0.26
CA ALA A 213 12.37 11.84 1.39
C ALA A 213 11.60 10.65 1.96
N VAL A 214 11.00 10.82 3.14
CA VAL A 214 10.28 9.75 3.83
C VAL A 214 9.01 10.29 4.47
N ARG A 215 7.88 9.62 4.22
CA ARG A 215 6.59 9.95 4.83
C ARG A 215 5.97 8.74 5.51
N GLY A 216 5.63 8.84 6.79
CA GLY A 216 4.91 7.76 7.48
C GLY A 216 3.49 7.63 6.94
N LEU A 217 2.66 8.60 7.29
CA LEU A 217 1.33 8.78 6.69
C LEU A 217 1.36 10.01 5.80
N ASP A 218 0.85 9.87 4.59
CA ASP A 218 0.70 10.96 3.63
C ASP A 218 -0.77 11.08 3.22
N ASN A 219 -1.29 12.29 3.21
CA ASN A 219 -2.62 12.55 2.69
C ASN A 219 -2.65 13.89 1.97
N GLU A 220 -2.94 13.85 0.68
CA GLU A 220 -3.12 15.05 -0.15
C GLU A 220 -4.60 15.48 -0.23
N GLY A 221 -5.52 14.68 0.35
CA GLY A 221 -6.98 14.88 0.31
C GLY A 221 -7.57 15.63 1.51
N ASP A 222 -8.57 15.05 2.16
CA ASP A 222 -9.40 15.64 3.22
C ASP A 222 -8.72 15.68 4.59
N GLY A 223 -8.28 14.55 5.14
CA GLY A 223 -7.69 14.52 6.48
C GLY A 223 -7.16 13.16 6.93
N ILE A 224 -6.45 13.17 8.05
CA ILE A 224 -5.88 11.99 8.69
C ILE A 224 -6.50 11.79 10.08
N THR A 225 -6.98 10.59 10.37
CA THR A 225 -7.41 10.16 11.71
C THR A 225 -6.55 8.98 12.16
N PHE A 226 -5.89 9.11 13.30
CA PHE A 226 -4.94 8.14 13.84
C PHE A 226 -5.26 7.80 15.30
N THR A 227 -5.97 6.69 15.52
CA THR A 227 -6.56 6.32 16.82
C THR A 227 -5.96 5.04 17.38
N ASN A 228 -5.56 5.06 18.65
CA ASN A 228 -5.00 3.92 19.38
C ASN A 228 -3.93 3.16 18.57
N SER A 229 -3.10 3.91 17.86
CA SER A 229 -2.20 3.36 16.84
C SER A 229 -0.76 3.81 17.09
N ALA A 230 0.18 3.07 16.53
CA ALA A 230 1.61 3.36 16.61
C ALA A 230 2.20 3.56 15.22
N LEU A 231 2.87 4.69 15.02
CA LEU A 231 3.64 5.00 13.82
C LEU A 231 5.12 5.11 14.17
N THR A 232 5.96 4.36 13.47
CA THR A 232 7.42 4.47 13.56
C THR A 232 8.03 4.73 12.18
N VAL A 233 8.72 5.85 12.02
CA VAL A 233 9.46 6.21 10.81
C VAL A 233 10.95 6.29 11.16
N SER A 234 11.77 5.55 10.42
CA SER A 234 13.23 5.58 10.52
C SER A 234 13.83 5.78 9.13
N ALA A 235 14.40 6.96 8.88
CA ALA A 235 14.83 7.40 7.55
C ALA A 235 16.37 7.43 7.37
N GLY A 236 17.13 6.90 8.32
CA GLY A 236 18.59 6.98 8.28
C GLY A 236 19.08 8.43 8.18
N ALA A 237 19.83 8.75 7.13
CA ALA A 237 20.37 10.10 6.87
C ALA A 237 19.43 11.03 6.08
N THR A 238 18.23 10.58 5.73
CA THR A 238 17.25 11.33 4.92
C THR A 238 16.34 12.18 5.81
N ASP A 239 15.71 13.20 5.21
CA ASP A 239 14.60 13.93 5.81
C ASP A 239 13.38 13.03 6.04
N ALA A 240 12.69 13.26 7.16
CA ALA A 240 11.58 12.41 7.57
C ALA A 240 10.40 13.22 8.08
N THR A 241 9.23 12.96 7.51
CA THR A 241 7.94 13.43 8.01
C THR A 241 7.14 12.24 8.53
N GLY A 242 6.69 12.29 9.78
CA GLY A 242 5.82 11.28 10.37
C GLY A 242 4.46 11.27 9.69
N ILE A 243 3.72 12.36 9.85
CA ILE A 243 2.39 12.54 9.29
C ILE A 243 2.37 13.83 8.47
N TYR A 244 2.22 13.70 7.16
CA TYR A 244 2.02 14.81 6.24
C TYR A 244 0.54 14.85 5.84
N ASN A 245 -0.10 16.00 5.94
CA ASN A 245 -1.46 16.20 5.45
C ASN A 245 -1.60 17.56 4.76
N ASN A 246 -1.88 17.55 3.47
CA ASN A 246 -2.23 18.77 2.72
C ASN A 246 -3.72 19.14 2.85
N GLY A 247 -4.50 18.26 3.48
CA GLY A 247 -5.93 18.45 3.74
C GLY A 247 -6.30 19.37 4.89
N THR A 248 -7.54 19.21 5.34
CA THR A 248 -8.22 20.03 6.35
C THR A 248 -7.80 19.75 7.79
N SER A 249 -7.44 18.51 8.14
CA SER A 249 -7.13 18.18 9.54
C SER A 249 -6.27 16.93 9.74
N ILE A 250 -5.55 16.91 10.86
CA ILE A 250 -4.92 15.73 11.45
C ILE A 250 -5.51 15.55 12.85
N THR A 251 -6.12 14.39 13.10
CA THR A 251 -6.66 14.01 14.41
C THR A 251 -5.90 12.81 14.97
N LEU A 252 -5.32 12.94 16.17
CA LEU A 252 -4.70 11.86 16.91
C LEU A 252 -5.46 11.58 18.19
N THR A 253 -5.73 10.32 18.47
CA THR A 253 -6.40 9.88 19.70
C THR A 253 -5.66 8.70 20.30
N ASP A 254 -5.11 8.82 21.50
CA ASP A 254 -4.39 7.72 22.19
C ASP A 254 -3.29 7.04 21.34
N SER A 255 -2.58 7.82 20.53
CA SER A 255 -1.62 7.31 19.55
C SER A 255 -0.18 7.73 19.82
N THR A 256 0.77 6.94 19.30
CA THR A 256 2.20 7.23 19.36
C THR A 256 2.78 7.41 17.97
N VAL A 257 3.54 8.49 17.77
CA VAL A 257 4.30 8.78 16.55
C VAL A 257 5.78 8.94 16.91
N THR A 258 6.64 8.12 16.32
CA THR A 258 8.10 8.21 16.48
C THR A 258 8.75 8.38 15.12
N VAL A 259 9.50 9.46 14.95
CA VAL A 259 10.18 9.82 13.70
C VAL A 259 11.65 10.03 14.00
N THR A 260 12.50 9.30 13.28
CA THR A 260 13.95 9.42 13.35
C THR A 260 14.50 9.60 11.94
N GLY A 261 15.06 10.76 11.65
CA GLY A 261 15.76 11.09 10.40
C GLY A 261 17.08 11.80 10.65
N GLY A 262 17.90 11.97 9.62
CA GLY A 262 19.24 12.54 9.72
C GLY A 262 19.52 13.70 8.76
N GLY A 263 18.58 14.00 7.84
CA GLY A 263 18.78 14.92 6.71
C GLY A 263 18.77 16.41 7.04
N GLY A 264 18.52 16.77 8.29
CA GLY A 264 18.44 18.17 8.75
C GLY A 264 17.00 18.68 8.89
N SER A 265 16.00 18.04 8.25
CA SER A 265 14.58 18.26 8.51
C SER A 265 13.92 17.01 9.07
N GLN A 266 13.38 17.12 10.28
CA GLN A 266 12.60 16.07 10.93
C GLN A 266 11.31 16.68 11.45
N ALA A 267 10.18 16.26 10.89
CA ALA A 267 8.87 16.70 11.31
C ALA A 267 8.05 15.51 11.78
N SER A 268 7.48 15.58 12.97
CA SER A 268 6.45 14.61 13.35
C SER A 268 5.15 14.87 12.59
N PHE A 269 4.87 16.14 12.29
CA PHE A 269 3.69 16.58 11.55
C PHE A 269 4.04 17.71 10.59
N GLU A 270 3.49 17.65 9.37
CA GLU A 270 3.40 18.78 8.44
C GLU A 270 1.95 18.91 7.96
N SER A 271 1.42 20.14 7.99
CA SER A 271 0.05 20.44 7.58
C SER A 271 0.05 21.62 6.59
N GLY A 272 -0.51 21.41 5.41
CA GLY A 272 -0.59 22.44 4.36
C GLY A 272 -1.69 23.48 4.57
N ALA A 273 -2.82 23.08 5.18
CA ALA A 273 -4.01 23.93 5.32
C ALA A 273 -4.81 23.74 6.63
N GLY A 274 -4.39 22.85 7.53
CA GLY A 274 -5.31 22.25 8.51
C GLY A 274 -4.91 22.28 9.99
N ILE A 275 -5.94 22.13 10.84
CA ILE A 275 -5.87 22.03 12.31
C ILE A 275 -5.26 20.67 12.71
N ILE A 276 -4.34 20.69 13.67
CA ILE A 276 -3.86 19.47 14.34
C ILE A 276 -4.58 19.35 15.68
N THR A 277 -5.34 18.29 15.86
CA THR A 277 -6.04 17.98 17.12
C THR A 277 -5.47 16.71 17.71
N SER A 278 -5.04 16.78 18.97
CA SER A 278 -4.55 15.63 19.73
C SER A 278 -5.46 15.46 20.95
N THR A 279 -6.11 14.31 21.09
CA THR A 279 -7.05 14.02 22.20
C THR A 279 -6.74 12.67 22.85
N GLY A 280 -7.28 12.43 24.05
CA GLY A 280 -7.10 11.16 24.78
C GLY A 280 -6.15 11.24 25.98
N THR A 281 -5.78 10.07 26.49
CA THR A 281 -4.96 9.89 27.70
C THR A 281 -3.47 9.72 27.41
N THR A 282 -3.11 9.24 26.22
CA THR A 282 -1.71 8.99 25.84
C THR A 282 -1.40 9.40 24.40
N CYS A 283 -1.02 10.66 24.19
CA CYS A 283 -0.47 11.14 22.92
C CYS A 283 1.05 11.33 23.06
N ARG A 284 1.86 10.57 22.29
CA ARG A 284 3.33 10.69 22.33
C ARG A 284 3.91 10.98 20.95
N VAL A 285 4.81 11.94 20.89
CA VAL A 285 5.49 12.37 19.66
C VAL A 285 6.98 12.43 19.93
N ASN A 286 7.77 11.61 19.21
CA ASN A 286 9.21 11.47 19.40
C ASN A 286 9.61 11.23 20.86
N GLY A 287 8.80 10.44 21.58
CA GLY A 287 9.00 10.15 23.01
C GLY A 287 8.54 11.25 23.98
N ALA A 288 8.21 12.45 23.50
CA ALA A 288 7.60 13.51 24.33
C ALA A 288 6.08 13.30 24.46
N THR A 289 5.55 13.51 25.66
CA THR A 289 4.08 13.55 25.85
C THR A 289 3.57 14.89 25.36
N VAL A 290 2.63 14.89 24.42
CA VAL A 290 1.99 16.11 23.93
C VAL A 290 0.66 16.28 24.66
N SER A 291 0.30 17.51 25.04
CA SER A 291 -0.96 17.76 25.73
C SER A 291 -2.12 17.39 24.81
N CYS A 292 -2.81 16.30 25.16
CA CYS A 292 -4.08 15.95 24.55
C CYS A 292 -5.15 16.90 25.15
N THR A 293 -5.93 17.59 24.32
CA THR A 293 -7.07 18.41 24.75
C THR A 293 -8.36 17.63 24.74
#